data_AF-A0A2D7I1Y2-F1
#
_entry.id   AF-A0A2D7I1Y2-F1
#
_cell.length_a   1.000
_cell.length_b   1.000
_cell.length_c   1.000
_cell.angle_alpha   90.00
_cell.angle_beta   90.00
_cell.angle_gamma   90.00
#
_symmetry.space_group_name_H-M   'P 1'
#
loop_
_entity.id
_entity.type
_entity.pdbx_description
1 polymer ?
#
loop_
_entity_poly.entity_id
_entity_poly.type
_entity_poly.pdbx_seq_one_letter_code
_entity_poly.pdbx_strand_id
1 'polypeptide(L)'
;MIGSITRVGRIVQKPRGCSLEQADRESLWGKVDGYRVDLEPVIENVFCYWGSIAVAQTRYAVEVLETRHRSVIYVPMVDIRQEYLEPSVHETFCPFKGVASYWSLKDGNRILEDVLWSYERPFAEVSGLLNYGAFYSDRIDVEKVA
;
A
#
# COMPACT_ATOMS: atom_id res chain seq x y z
N MET A 1 24.67 -35.77 -7.23
CA MET A 1 23.48 -36.03 -8.07
C MET A 1 22.64 -34.76 -8.07
N ILE A 2 22.46 -34.18 -9.26
CA ILE A 2 21.31 -33.38 -9.76
C ILE A 2 20.25 -32.97 -8.70
N GLY A 3 19.83 -31.71 -8.59
CA GLY A 3 19.51 -30.85 -9.73
C GLY A 3 19.82 -29.37 -9.53
N SER A 4 20.40 -28.80 -10.59
CA SER A 4 20.36 -27.37 -10.89
C SER A 4 18.98 -27.01 -11.44
N ILE A 5 18.35 -25.98 -10.90
CA ILE A 5 17.28 -25.27 -11.59
C ILE A 5 17.89 -23.94 -12.05
N THR A 6 18.39 -23.94 -13.27
CA THR A 6 18.70 -22.72 -14.00
C THR A 6 17.39 -22.20 -14.58
N ARG A 7 16.76 -21.22 -13.93
CA ARG A 7 15.70 -20.42 -14.57
C ARG A 7 16.31 -19.09 -15.01
N VAL A 8 16.43 -18.95 -16.32
CA VAL A 8 16.87 -17.74 -17.01
C VAL A 8 15.87 -16.60 -16.75
N GLY A 9 16.37 -15.40 -16.43
CA GLY A 9 15.71 -14.14 -16.78
C GLY A 9 14.88 -13.41 -15.72
N ARG A 10 15.58 -12.78 -14.77
CA ARG A 10 15.36 -11.45 -14.13
C ARG A 10 15.88 -11.56 -12.70
N ILE A 11 16.86 -10.72 -12.36
CA ILE A 11 17.11 -10.39 -10.96
C ILE A 11 15.88 -9.58 -10.53
N VAL A 12 14.85 -10.26 -10.04
CA VAL A 12 13.79 -9.61 -9.28
C VAL A 12 14.42 -9.34 -7.92
N GLN A 13 14.75 -8.08 -7.64
CA GLN A 13 15.16 -7.71 -6.29
C GLN A 13 14.07 -8.19 -5.33
N LYS A 14 14.46 -9.01 -4.34
CA LYS A 14 13.55 -9.48 -3.30
C LYS A 14 13.07 -8.23 -2.54
N PRO A 15 11.76 -7.94 -2.49
CA PRO A 15 11.25 -6.86 -1.65
C PRO A 15 11.72 -7.07 -0.21
N ARG A 16 11.85 -5.98 0.54
CA ARG A 16 12.11 -6.08 1.98
C ARG A 16 10.97 -6.88 2.61
N GLY A 17 11.27 -7.86 3.46
CA GLY A 17 10.25 -8.64 4.19
C GLY A 17 9.62 -9.81 3.43
N CYS A 18 9.33 -9.68 2.13
CA CYS A 18 8.53 -10.65 1.37
C CYS A 18 9.10 -12.09 1.41
N SER A 19 8.36 -13.01 2.04
CA SER A 19 8.67 -14.44 2.01
C SER A 19 8.31 -15.03 0.64
N LEU A 20 9.12 -15.97 0.13
CA LEU A 20 8.88 -16.59 -1.18
C LEU A 20 7.51 -17.27 -1.27
N GLU A 21 6.97 -17.76 -0.15
CA GLU A 21 5.66 -18.42 -0.09
C GLU A 21 4.47 -17.46 -0.33
N GLN A 22 4.62 -16.17 -0.02
CA GLN A 22 3.56 -15.17 -0.29
C GLN A 22 3.56 -14.71 -1.75
N ALA A 23 4.71 -14.78 -2.44
CA ALA A 23 4.87 -14.31 -3.81
C ALA A 23 4.19 -15.20 -4.87
N ASP A 24 3.89 -16.46 -4.54
CA ASP A 24 3.27 -17.45 -5.43
C ASP A 24 1.74 -17.58 -5.25
N ARG A 25 1.12 -16.73 -4.43
CA ARG A 25 -0.33 -16.79 -4.16
C ARG A 25 -1.10 -16.09 -5.28
N GLU A 26 -2.11 -16.77 -5.81
CA GLU A 26 -2.98 -16.21 -6.85
C GLU A 26 -4.03 -15.27 -6.27
N SER A 27 -4.43 -14.30 -7.10
CA SER A 27 -5.59 -13.44 -6.86
C SER A 27 -6.88 -14.26 -6.77
N LEU A 28 -7.77 -13.83 -5.86
CA LEU A 28 -9.17 -14.30 -5.78
C LEU A 28 -10.13 -13.43 -6.60
N TRP A 29 -9.62 -12.48 -7.39
CA TRP A 29 -10.44 -11.70 -8.31
C TRP A 29 -11.23 -12.60 -9.26
N GLY A 30 -12.53 -12.34 -9.41
CA GLY A 30 -13.44 -13.16 -10.22
C GLY A 30 -13.75 -14.55 -9.66
N LYS A 31 -13.12 -14.96 -8.54
CA LYS A 31 -13.39 -16.24 -7.85
C LYS A 31 -14.40 -16.09 -6.70
N VAL A 32 -14.63 -14.86 -6.23
CA VAL A 32 -15.63 -14.54 -5.20
C VAL A 32 -16.73 -13.71 -5.82
N ASP A 33 -17.95 -14.25 -5.84
CA ASP A 33 -19.09 -13.62 -6.49
C ASP A 33 -19.42 -12.26 -5.86
N GLY A 34 -19.62 -11.26 -6.72
CA GLY A 34 -19.89 -9.88 -6.34
C GLY A 34 -18.76 -9.12 -5.62
N TYR A 35 -17.58 -9.72 -5.42
CA TYR A 35 -16.45 -9.03 -4.77
C TYR A 35 -15.65 -8.21 -5.79
N ARG A 36 -15.49 -6.91 -5.49
CA ARG A 36 -14.75 -5.95 -6.32
C ARG A 36 -13.87 -5.04 -5.48
N VAL A 37 -12.79 -4.58 -6.11
CA VAL A 37 -11.94 -3.46 -5.68
C VAL A 37 -11.89 -2.48 -6.84
N ASP A 38 -12.59 -1.37 -6.72
CA ASP A 38 -12.63 -0.32 -7.72
C ASP A 38 -11.70 0.84 -7.28
N LEU A 39 -10.98 1.43 -8.25
CA LEU A 39 -10.01 2.50 -8.04
C LEU A 39 -10.53 3.76 -8.74
N GLU A 40 -10.89 4.78 -7.96
CA GLU A 40 -11.45 6.02 -8.48
C GLU A 40 -10.49 7.20 -8.21
N PRO A 41 -10.10 7.98 -9.23
CA PRO A 41 -9.29 9.18 -9.00
C PRO A 41 -10.01 10.19 -8.10
N VAL A 42 -9.29 10.77 -7.15
CA VAL A 42 -9.77 11.90 -6.33
C VAL A 42 -9.40 13.20 -7.01
N ILE A 43 -10.37 14.08 -7.23
CA ILE A 43 -10.15 15.36 -7.94
C ILE A 43 -9.75 16.49 -7.00
N GLU A 44 -10.11 16.36 -5.72
CA GLU A 44 -9.76 17.28 -4.64
C GLU A 44 -8.28 17.16 -4.26
N ASN A 45 -7.77 18.21 -3.59
CA ASN A 45 -6.49 18.10 -2.92
C ASN A 45 -6.65 17.21 -1.69
N VAL A 46 -5.76 16.24 -1.52
CA VAL A 46 -5.71 15.38 -0.34
C VAL A 46 -4.57 15.81 0.56
N PHE A 47 -4.87 15.99 1.83
CA PHE A 47 -3.90 16.24 2.90
C PHE A 47 -3.98 15.14 3.94
N CYS A 48 -2.82 14.68 4.41
CA CYS A 48 -2.71 13.70 5.50
C CYS A 48 -1.94 14.34 6.65
N TYR A 49 -2.53 14.33 7.85
CA TYR A 49 -1.95 14.93 9.05
C TYR A 49 -1.75 13.91 10.18
N TRP A 50 -0.58 13.96 10.79
CA TRP A 50 -0.29 13.32 12.07
C TRP A 50 -0.32 14.39 13.18
N GLY A 51 -1.51 14.65 13.73
CA GLY A 51 -1.73 15.80 14.60
C GLY A 51 -1.50 17.11 13.82
N SER A 52 -0.56 17.95 14.25
CA SER A 52 -0.22 19.19 13.54
C SER A 52 0.80 19.02 12.41
N ILE A 53 1.31 17.80 12.18
CA ILE A 53 2.36 17.54 11.19
C ILE A 53 1.70 17.09 9.89
N ALA A 54 1.81 17.90 8.82
CA ALA A 54 1.48 17.44 7.48
C ALA A 54 2.49 16.37 7.05
N VAL A 55 2.01 15.16 6.75
CA VAL A 55 2.85 14.00 6.34
C VAL A 55 2.68 13.65 4.86
N ALA A 56 1.60 14.08 4.22
CA ALA A 56 1.44 14.00 2.78
C ALA A 56 0.53 15.11 2.25
N GLN A 57 0.75 15.51 1.01
CA GLN A 57 -0.14 16.39 0.24
C GLN A 57 -0.10 15.99 -1.22
N THR A 58 -1.25 15.73 -1.83
CA THR A 58 -1.31 15.31 -3.25
C THR A 58 -2.58 15.79 -3.96
N ARG A 59 -2.52 15.82 -5.29
CA ARG A 59 -3.69 15.95 -6.19
C ARG A 59 -3.90 14.72 -7.07
N TYR A 60 -3.14 13.67 -6.82
CA TYR A 60 -3.12 12.45 -7.62
C TYR A 60 -3.57 11.27 -6.76
N ALA A 61 -4.37 11.51 -5.72
CA ALA A 61 -4.88 10.46 -4.87
C ALA A 61 -5.89 9.57 -5.61
N VAL A 62 -6.02 8.34 -5.13
CA VAL A 62 -6.99 7.35 -5.60
C VAL A 62 -7.82 6.90 -4.40
N GLU A 63 -9.13 6.92 -4.52
CA GLU A 63 -10.03 6.29 -3.57
C GLU A 63 -10.28 4.85 -3.99
N VAL A 64 -10.02 3.94 -3.05
CA VAL A 64 -10.25 2.50 -3.23
C VAL A 64 -11.56 2.14 -2.59
N LEU A 65 -12.48 1.63 -3.42
CA LEU A 65 -13.78 1.12 -3.03
C LEU A 65 -13.72 -0.41 -3.03
N GLU A 66 -13.70 -1.01 -1.85
CA GLU A 66 -13.67 -2.46 -1.70
C GLU A 66 -14.99 -2.97 -1.13
N THR A 67 -15.50 -4.03 -1.74
CA THR A 67 -16.77 -4.65 -1.34
C THR A 67 -16.79 -4.97 0.15
N ARG A 68 -17.81 -4.46 0.86
CA ARG A 68 -18.03 -4.63 2.32
C ARG A 68 -16.99 -3.94 3.22
N HIS A 69 -16.20 -3.02 2.69
CA HIS A 69 -15.24 -2.22 3.45
C HIS A 69 -15.55 -0.72 3.30
N ARG A 70 -15.05 0.09 4.24
CA ARG A 70 -15.04 1.55 4.04
C ARG A 70 -14.04 1.88 2.94
N SER A 71 -14.31 2.95 2.20
CA SER A 71 -13.35 3.44 1.21
C SER A 71 -12.06 3.90 1.88
N VAL A 72 -10.96 3.81 1.13
CA VAL A 72 -9.62 4.18 1.61
C VAL A 72 -8.95 5.07 0.59
N ILE A 73 -8.36 6.17 1.05
CA ILE A 73 -7.58 7.06 0.20
C ILE A 73 -6.14 6.60 0.13
N TYR A 74 -5.68 6.35 -1.09
CA TYR A 74 -4.31 6.06 -1.45
C TYR A 74 -3.67 7.31 -2.04
N VAL A 75 -2.49 7.65 -1.54
CA VAL A 75 -1.67 8.77 -2.03
C VAL A 75 -0.39 8.24 -2.67
N PRO A 76 0.18 8.92 -3.68
CA PRO A 76 1.47 8.53 -4.22
C PRO A 76 2.55 8.53 -3.13
N MET A 77 3.37 7.48 -3.07
CA MET A 77 4.46 7.39 -2.09
C MET A 77 5.43 8.56 -2.21
N VAL A 78 5.61 9.12 -3.40
CA VAL A 78 6.47 10.28 -3.66
C VAL A 78 5.94 11.58 -3.02
N ASP A 79 4.63 11.66 -2.77
CA ASP A 79 3.98 12.81 -2.15
C ASP A 79 3.92 12.69 -0.61
N ILE A 80 4.38 11.56 -0.07
CA ILE A 80 4.57 11.35 1.37
C ILE A 80 5.94 11.88 1.77
N ARG A 81 5.98 12.64 2.86
CA ARG A 81 7.19 13.23 3.43
C ARG A 81 8.10 12.15 4.01
N GLN A 82 9.12 11.79 3.23
CA GLN A 82 10.03 10.68 3.48
C GLN A 82 10.85 10.85 4.76
N GLU A 83 11.06 12.09 5.23
CA GLU A 83 11.78 12.39 6.47
C GLU A 83 11.11 11.82 7.72
N TYR A 84 9.80 11.53 7.66
CA TYR A 84 9.06 10.90 8.76
C TYR A 84 8.91 9.40 8.57
N LEU A 85 9.27 8.84 7.41
CA LEU A 85 8.86 7.50 7.04
C LEU A 85 9.95 6.47 7.40
N GLU A 86 9.61 5.50 8.24
CA GLU A 86 10.50 4.40 8.63
C GLU A 86 9.90 3.05 8.17
N PRO A 87 10.59 2.27 7.33
CA PRO A 87 10.07 0.98 6.86
C PRO A 87 9.97 -0.03 8.00
N SER A 88 8.86 -0.76 8.03
CA SER A 88 8.62 -1.87 8.96
C SER A 88 8.96 -3.21 8.31
N VAL A 89 9.19 -4.22 9.16
CA VAL A 89 9.26 -5.63 8.73
C VAL A 89 7.86 -6.28 8.69
N HIS A 90 6.83 -5.56 9.13
CA HIS A 90 5.46 -6.06 9.14
C HIS A 90 4.90 -6.17 7.71
N GLU A 91 4.25 -7.29 7.43
CA GLU A 91 3.58 -7.55 6.17
C GLU A 91 2.27 -8.30 6.41
N THR A 92 1.27 -8.02 5.57
CA THR A 92 0.02 -8.77 5.54
C THR A 92 -0.32 -9.19 4.11
N PHE A 93 -1.16 -10.21 3.95
CA PHE A 93 -1.60 -10.68 2.64
C PHE A 93 -3.09 -10.43 2.44
N CYS A 94 -3.42 -9.72 1.36
CA CYS A 94 -4.79 -9.54 0.88
C CYS A 94 -5.01 -10.42 -0.35
N PRO A 95 -6.02 -11.31 -0.37
CA PRO A 95 -6.29 -12.19 -1.51
C PRO A 95 -6.71 -11.47 -2.79
N PHE A 96 -7.03 -10.17 -2.73
CA PHE A 96 -7.45 -9.37 -3.88
C PHE A 96 -6.41 -8.34 -4.31
N LYS A 97 -5.44 -8.02 -3.45
CA LYS A 97 -4.47 -6.94 -3.71
C LYS A 97 -3.00 -7.37 -3.66
N GLY A 98 -2.69 -8.50 -3.02
CA GLY A 98 -1.33 -9.01 -2.86
C GLY A 98 -0.76 -8.77 -1.46
N VAL A 99 0.56 -8.66 -1.37
CA VAL A 99 1.27 -8.43 -0.09
C VAL A 99 1.32 -6.94 0.20
N ALA A 100 0.80 -6.55 1.37
CA ALA A 100 0.93 -5.20 1.91
C ALA A 100 2.20 -5.14 2.76
N SER A 101 3.08 -4.19 2.44
CA SER A 101 4.23 -3.79 3.26
C SER A 101 3.85 -2.57 4.11
N TYR A 102 4.49 -2.41 5.27
CA TYR A 102 4.12 -1.37 6.23
C TYR A 102 5.27 -0.41 6.53
N TRP A 103 4.91 0.82 6.93
CA TRP A 103 5.80 1.86 7.42
C TRP A 103 5.23 2.52 8.67
N SER A 104 6.14 2.91 9.55
CA SER A 104 5.88 3.74 10.70
C SER A 104 6.15 5.21 10.38
N LEU A 105 5.50 6.12 11.09
CA LEU A 105 5.89 7.52 11.12
C LEU A 105 6.73 7.81 12.36
N LYS A 106 7.79 8.62 12.21
CA LYS A 106 8.71 8.97 13.29
C LYS A 106 9.10 10.43 13.24
N ASP A 107 9.02 11.09 14.39
CA ASP A 107 9.42 12.47 14.59
C ASP A 107 10.06 12.62 15.99
N GLY A 108 11.39 12.69 16.04
CA GLY A 108 12.14 12.64 17.30
C GLY A 108 11.87 11.37 18.10
N ASN A 109 11.31 11.51 19.30
CA ASN A 109 10.94 10.40 20.19
C ASN A 109 9.52 9.88 19.95
N ARG A 110 8.75 10.49 19.04
CA ARG A 110 7.39 10.07 18.71
C ARG A 110 7.46 9.05 17.59
N ILE A 111 6.77 7.93 17.77
CA ILE A 111 6.63 6.88 16.74
C ILE A 111 5.16 6.52 16.65
N LEU A 112 4.65 6.39 15.42
CA LEU A 112 3.34 5.83 15.12
C LEU A 112 3.56 4.60 14.25
N GLU A 113 3.49 3.43 14.88
CA GLU A 113 3.90 2.16 14.28
C GLU A 113 2.91 1.65 13.23
N ASP A 114 3.46 1.12 12.14
CA ASP A 114 2.74 0.42 11.06
C ASP A 114 1.50 1.19 10.56
N VAL A 115 1.61 2.52 10.46
CA VAL A 115 0.47 3.40 10.18
C VAL A 115 0.16 3.55 8.70
N LEU A 116 1.16 3.33 7.85
CA LEU A 116 1.05 3.38 6.40
C LEU A 116 1.25 1.97 5.85
N TRP A 117 0.42 1.56 4.90
CA TRP A 117 0.68 0.37 4.10
C TRP A 117 0.71 0.68 2.60
N SER A 118 1.46 -0.13 1.85
CA SER A 118 1.55 -0.07 0.39
C SER A 118 1.60 -1.47 -0.20
N TYR A 119 1.09 -1.63 -1.41
CA TYR A 119 1.27 -2.83 -2.22
C TYR A 119 2.43 -2.58 -3.18
N GLU A 120 3.66 -2.97 -2.81
CA GLU A 120 4.85 -2.81 -3.68
C GLU A 120 4.77 -3.70 -4.93
N ARG A 121 3.98 -4.79 -4.86
CA ARG A 121 3.73 -5.73 -5.95
C ARG A 121 2.24 -6.10 -5.98
N PRO A 122 1.36 -5.17 -6.37
CA PRO A 122 -0.07 -5.43 -6.40
C PRO A 122 -0.40 -6.49 -7.46
N PHE A 123 -1.53 -7.19 -7.29
CA PHE A 123 -2.06 -8.02 -8.37
C PHE A 123 -2.44 -7.17 -9.60
N ALA A 124 -2.50 -7.81 -10.77
CA ALA A 124 -2.67 -7.11 -12.05
C ALA A 124 -3.96 -6.27 -12.10
N GLU A 125 -5.02 -6.78 -11.49
CA GLU A 125 -6.35 -6.19 -11.41
C GLU A 125 -6.38 -4.88 -10.61
N VAL A 126 -5.44 -4.70 -9.69
CA VAL A 126 -5.27 -3.48 -8.89
C VAL A 126 -3.89 -2.85 -9.08
N SER A 127 -3.30 -3.03 -10.27
CA SER A 127 -1.97 -2.51 -10.62
C SER A 127 -1.85 -0.98 -10.50
N GLY A 128 -2.96 -0.25 -10.52
CA GLY A 128 -3.02 1.19 -10.25
C GLY A 128 -2.58 1.58 -8.83
N LEU A 129 -2.50 0.63 -7.88
CA LEU A 129 -1.97 0.87 -6.53
C LEU A 129 -0.45 0.80 -6.44
N LEU A 130 0.25 0.49 -7.54
CA LEU A 130 1.70 0.46 -7.56
C LEU A 130 2.26 1.86 -7.25
N ASN A 131 3.17 1.94 -6.29
CA ASN A 131 3.75 3.19 -5.76
C ASN A 131 2.75 4.10 -5.03
N TYR A 132 1.62 3.56 -4.57
CA TYR A 132 0.69 4.27 -3.69
C TYR A 132 0.71 3.67 -2.28
N GLY A 133 0.48 4.52 -1.28
CA GLY A 133 0.32 4.11 0.11
C GLY A 133 -0.97 4.67 0.70
N ALA A 134 -1.51 3.99 1.70
CA ALA A 134 -2.69 4.43 2.45
C ALA A 134 -2.39 4.44 3.95
N PHE A 135 -2.94 5.43 4.65
CA PHE A 135 -2.81 5.57 6.10
C PHE A 135 -4.04 4.99 6.82
N TYR A 136 -3.84 4.51 8.04
CA TYR A 136 -4.92 4.17 8.94
C TYR A 136 -5.66 5.45 9.38
N SER A 137 -6.86 5.66 8.85
CA SER A 137 -7.64 6.91 9.04
C SER A 137 -8.22 7.08 10.45
N ASP A 138 -8.12 6.07 11.31
CA ASP A 138 -8.35 6.17 12.76
C ASP A 138 -7.15 6.77 13.51
N ARG A 139 -6.00 6.94 12.85
CA ARG A 139 -4.74 7.46 13.43
C ARG A 139 -4.15 8.66 12.69
N ILE A 140 -4.56 8.87 11.44
CA ILE A 140 -4.13 9.97 10.57
C ILE A 140 -5.38 10.68 10.05
N ASP A 141 -5.40 12.00 10.18
CA ASP A 141 -6.47 12.82 9.63
C ASP A 141 -6.24 12.93 8.12
N VAL A 142 -7.16 12.38 7.33
CA VAL A 142 -7.11 12.40 5.87
C VAL A 142 -8.25 13.28 5.36
N GLU A 143 -7.90 14.42 4.78
CA GLU A 143 -8.86 15.44 4.38
C GLU A 143 -8.85 15.63 2.86
N LYS A 144 -10.04 15.72 2.26
CA LYS A 144 -10.24 16.16 0.87
C LYS A 144 -10.66 17.64 0.88
N VAL A 145 -9.91 18.47 0.17
CA VAL A 145 -10.13 19.93 0.11
C VAL A 145 -10.31 20.35 -1.35
N ALA A 146 -11.45 21.00 -1.62
CA ALA A 146 -11.82 21.51 -2.94
C ALA A 146 -10.84 22.57 -3.47
#